data_AF-A0A954IX54-F1
#
_entry.id   AF-A0A954IX54-F1
#
_cell.length_a   1.000
_cell.length_b   1.000
_cell.length_c   1.000
_cell.angle_alpha   90.00
_cell.angle_beta   90.00
_cell.angle_gamma   90.00
#
_symmetry.space_group_name_H-M   'P 1'
#
loop_
_entity.id
_entity.type
_entity.pdbx_description
1 polymer ?
#
loop_
_entity_poly.entity_id
_entity_poly.type
_entity_poly.pdbx_seq_one_letter_code
_entity_poly.pdbx_strand_id
1 'polypeptide(L)'
;MRERIAIVGAGVSGLVCAYLLHETHDVVVYEASDWIGGHTHTVDVRDAAGVHPVDTGFIVFNEPNYPEFAALLAELGVASRPTSMSFSVRCDRSGIEYNGTSLDRLFAQRRNLVRPDFLRMVRDILRFHREAREALAWPDRTVTVADFAAERGYSPAFL
;
A
#
# COMPACT_ATOMS: atom_id res chain seq x y z
N MET A 1 37.15 -21.06 -0.68
CA MET A 1 37.02 -19.63 -1.06
C MET A 1 35.56 -19.27 -0.91
N ARG A 2 35.24 -18.11 -0.32
CA ARG A 2 33.88 -17.57 -0.41
C ARG A 2 33.67 -17.03 -1.81
N GLU A 3 32.52 -17.30 -2.42
CA GLU A 3 32.18 -16.72 -3.72
C GLU A 3 31.90 -15.22 -3.54
N ARG A 4 32.28 -14.42 -4.54
CA ARG A 4 32.11 -12.96 -4.52
C ARG A 4 30.87 -12.59 -5.32
N ILE A 5 29.89 -11.95 -4.68
CA ILE A 5 28.60 -11.60 -5.26
C ILE A 5 28.48 -10.08 -5.38
N ALA A 6 28.10 -9.60 -6.57
CA ALA A 6 27.74 -8.22 -6.81
C ALA A 6 26.21 -8.06 -6.79
N ILE A 7 25.72 -7.13 -5.97
CA ILE A 7 24.31 -6.71 -5.91
C ILE A 7 24.22 -5.31 -6.50
N VAL A 8 23.35 -5.10 -7.48
CA VAL A 8 23.15 -3.81 -8.14
C VAL A 8 21.81 -3.23 -7.68
N GLY A 9 21.86 -2.12 -6.95
CA GLY A 9 20.77 -1.46 -6.26
C GLY A 9 20.79 -1.71 -4.76
N ALA A 10 20.81 -0.65 -3.97
CA ALA A 10 20.67 -0.64 -2.51
C ALA A 10 19.26 -0.23 -2.06
N GLY A 11 18.24 -0.59 -2.84
CA GLY A 11 16.85 -0.59 -2.37
C GLY A 11 16.59 -1.71 -1.35
N VAL A 12 15.38 -1.76 -0.78
CA VAL A 12 15.00 -2.77 0.22
C VAL A 12 15.33 -4.20 -0.21
N SER A 13 15.09 -4.57 -1.47
CA SER A 13 15.39 -5.90 -1.99
C SER A 13 16.89 -6.19 -2.02
N GLY A 14 17.70 -5.26 -2.52
CA GLY A 14 19.16 -5.42 -2.58
C GLY A 14 19.80 -5.47 -1.20
N LEU A 15 19.30 -4.67 -0.26
CA LEU A 15 19.74 -4.70 1.13
C LEU A 15 19.38 -6.00 1.84
N VAL A 16 18.17 -6.54 1.63
CA VAL A 16 17.78 -7.83 2.19
C VAL A 16 18.61 -8.96 1.58
N CYS A 17 18.87 -8.93 0.27
CA CYS A 17 19.79 -9.88 -0.35
C CYS A 17 21.20 -9.80 0.27
N ALA A 18 21.73 -8.60 0.46
CA ALA A 18 23.03 -8.41 1.10
C ALA A 18 23.03 -8.95 2.54
N TYR A 19 22.00 -8.61 3.31
CA TYR A 19 21.80 -9.05 4.70
C TYR A 19 21.79 -10.58 4.82
N LEU A 20 21.11 -11.29 3.91
CA LEU A 20 21.05 -12.75 3.97
C LEU A 20 22.32 -13.43 3.44
N LEU A 21 22.99 -12.85 2.44
CA LEU A 21 24.15 -13.48 1.79
C LEU A 21 25.48 -13.20 2.50
N HIS A 22 25.61 -12.11 3.26
CA HIS A 22 26.89 -11.68 3.83
C HIS A 22 27.53 -12.70 4.80
N GLU A 23 26.74 -13.57 5.41
CA GLU A 23 27.25 -14.58 6.34
C GLU A 23 28.12 -15.63 5.63
N THR A 24 27.82 -15.91 4.36
CA THR A 24 28.41 -17.03 3.59
C THR A 24 29.19 -16.58 2.36
N HIS A 25 29.00 -15.34 1.89
CA HIS A 25 29.58 -14.81 0.66
C HIS A 25 30.29 -13.47 0.88
N ASP A 26 31.23 -13.13 -0.01
CA ASP A 26 31.83 -11.80 -0.05
C ASP A 26 30.95 -10.89 -0.93
N VAL A 27 30.11 -10.08 -0.31
CA VAL A 27 29.10 -9.25 -1.00
C VAL A 27 29.65 -7.85 -1.30
N VAL A 28 29.38 -7.35 -2.51
CA VAL A 28 29.58 -5.94 -2.90
C VAL A 28 28.25 -5.38 -3.40
N VAL A 29 27.79 -4.29 -2.81
CA VAL A 29 26.57 -3.58 -3.24
C VAL A 29 26.95 -2.32 -4.02
N TYR A 30 26.36 -2.14 -5.19
CA TYR A 30 26.50 -0.94 -6.02
C TYR A 30 25.19 -0.16 -6.02
N GLU A 31 25.22 1.11 -5.66
CA GLU A 31 24.06 2.00 -5.72
C GLU A 31 24.38 3.21 -6.60
N ALA A 32 23.40 3.64 -7.39
CA ALA A 32 23.55 4.77 -8.30
C ALA A 32 23.29 6.12 -7.59
N SER A 33 22.47 6.09 -6.54
CA SER A 33 22.06 7.25 -5.74
C SER A 33 23.08 7.56 -4.64
N ASP A 34 22.97 8.74 -4.05
CA ASP A 34 23.77 9.17 -2.88
C ASP A 34 23.16 8.76 -1.53
N TRP A 35 22.06 7.98 -1.55
CA TRP A 35 21.45 7.38 -0.36
C TRP A 35 21.14 5.90 -0.57
N ILE A 36 20.92 5.21 0.54
CA ILE A 36 20.55 3.79 0.60
C ILE A 36 19.05 3.70 0.93
N GLY A 37 18.34 2.75 0.34
CA GLY A 37 16.93 2.44 0.61
C GLY A 37 16.02 2.61 -0.62
N GLY A 38 16.41 3.43 -1.60
CA GLY A 38 15.60 3.68 -2.78
C GLY A 38 14.24 4.30 -2.41
N HIS A 39 13.14 3.56 -2.59
CA HIS A 39 11.79 4.01 -2.24
C HIS A 39 11.53 4.06 -0.72
N THR A 40 12.34 3.38 0.10
CA THR A 40 12.34 3.57 1.56
C THR A 40 13.24 4.76 1.87
N HIS A 41 12.65 5.94 1.98
CA HIS A 41 13.39 7.20 2.07
C HIS A 41 12.73 8.13 3.09
N THR A 42 13.51 8.53 4.09
CA THR A 42 13.11 9.43 5.17
C THR A 42 13.93 10.71 5.06
N VAL A 43 13.26 11.86 5.01
CA VAL A 43 13.91 13.17 4.94
C VAL A 43 13.63 13.97 6.21
N ASP A 44 14.63 14.72 6.67
CA ASP A 44 14.48 15.62 7.80
C ASP A 44 13.88 16.96 7.34
N VAL A 45 12.64 17.24 7.77
CA VAL A 45 11.94 18.51 7.53
C VAL A 45 12.08 19.42 8.73
N ARG A 46 12.44 20.69 8.53
CA ARG A 46 12.63 21.67 9.61
C ARG A 46 11.53 22.71 9.63
N ASP A 47 10.96 22.95 10.80
CA ASP A 47 10.00 24.03 11.06
C ASP A 47 10.24 24.69 12.44
N ALA A 48 9.32 25.57 12.86
CA ALA A 48 9.41 26.27 14.13
C ALA A 48 9.33 25.33 15.37
N ALA A 49 8.81 24.11 15.19
CA ALA A 49 8.69 23.10 16.24
C ALA A 49 9.90 22.15 16.30
N GLY A 50 10.72 22.09 15.25
CA GLY A 50 11.98 21.32 15.25
C GLY A 50 12.31 20.63 13.94
N VAL A 51 13.02 19.50 14.04
CA VAL A 51 13.35 18.60 12.93
C VAL A 51 12.41 17.40 13.00
N HIS A 52 11.77 17.08 11.89
CA HIS A 52 10.80 15.99 11.77
C HIS A 52 11.24 15.02 10.68
N PRO A 53 11.47 13.73 11.00
CA PRO A 53 11.69 12.71 9.97
C PRO A 53 10.37 12.45 9.24
N VAL A 54 10.38 12.58 7.91
CA VAL A 54 9.23 12.37 7.04
C VAL A 54 9.55 11.32 5.99
N ASP A 55 8.80 10.22 6.01
CA ASP A 55 8.91 9.18 5.00
C ASP A 55 8.23 9.63 3.70
N THR A 56 8.94 9.57 2.57
CA THR A 56 8.47 10.11 1.28
C THR A 56 8.01 9.05 0.28
N GLY A 57 8.27 7.77 0.54
CA GLY A 57 7.91 6.67 -0.35
C GLY A 57 7.15 5.57 0.40
N PHE A 58 7.90 4.64 1.00
CA PHE A 58 7.30 3.59 1.82
C PHE A 58 7.05 4.09 3.25
N ILE A 59 5.77 4.27 3.62
CA ILE A 59 5.38 4.91 4.89
C ILE A 59 4.60 3.99 5.84
N VAL A 60 4.07 2.86 5.35
CA VAL A 60 3.19 1.99 6.12
C VAL A 60 3.26 0.55 5.63
N PHE A 61 3.11 -0.38 6.56
CA PHE A 61 2.92 -1.81 6.30
C PHE A 61 1.81 -2.35 7.20
N ASN A 62 1.38 -3.59 6.95
CA ASN A 62 0.52 -4.33 7.88
C ASN A 62 0.97 -5.78 7.97
N GLU A 63 0.90 -6.37 9.17
CA GLU A 63 1.42 -7.72 9.42
C GLU A 63 0.80 -8.79 8.51
N PRO A 64 -0.52 -8.81 8.22
CA PRO A 64 -1.10 -9.84 7.37
C PRO A 64 -0.57 -9.86 5.93
N ASN A 65 -0.30 -8.68 5.35
CA ASN A 65 0.18 -8.58 3.97
C ASN A 65 1.72 -8.56 3.87
N TYR A 66 2.43 -8.37 4.98
CA TYR A 66 3.88 -8.21 5.03
C TYR A 66 4.54 -9.09 6.11
N PRO A 67 4.28 -10.42 6.15
CA PRO A 67 4.77 -11.29 7.22
C PRO A 67 6.31 -11.32 7.28
N GLU A 68 6.98 -11.47 6.13
CA GLU A 68 8.45 -11.54 6.07
C GLU A 68 9.11 -10.22 6.44
N PHE A 69 8.52 -9.10 6.03
CA PHE A 69 9.04 -7.78 6.40
C PHE A 69 8.84 -7.50 7.89
N ALA A 70 7.69 -7.88 8.46
CA ALA A 70 7.45 -7.76 9.89
C ALA A 70 8.42 -8.61 10.71
N ALA A 71 8.73 -9.84 10.25
CA ALA A 71 9.74 -10.69 10.87
C ALA A 71 11.14 -10.07 10.81
N LEU A 72 11.54 -9.51 9.66
CA LEU A 72 12.81 -8.80 9.51
C LEU A 72 12.92 -7.60 10.46
N LEU A 73 11.86 -6.79 10.58
CA LEU A 73 11.86 -5.66 11.52
C LEU A 73 12.01 -6.14 12.98
N ALA A 74 11.35 -7.24 13.34
CA ALA A 74 11.47 -7.82 14.68
C ALA A 74 12.88 -8.34 14.96
N GLU A 75 13.50 -9.02 13.99
CA GLU A 75 14.88 -9.50 14.07
C GLU A 75 15.88 -8.35 14.24
N LEU A 76 15.69 -7.26 13.49
CA LEU A 76 16.51 -6.05 13.57
C LEU A 76 16.18 -5.17 14.79
N GLY A 77 15.16 -5.50 15.58
CA GLY A 77 14.72 -4.72 16.74
C GLY A 77 14.09 -3.35 16.37
N VAL A 78 13.58 -3.21 15.15
CA VAL A 78 12.97 -1.96 14.65
C VAL A 78 11.50 -1.90 15.05
N ALA A 79 11.15 -0.94 15.90
CA ALA A 79 9.78 -0.75 16.36
C ALA A 79 8.90 -0.08 15.28
N SER A 80 7.66 -0.58 15.15
CA SER A 80 6.61 0.08 14.37
C SER A 80 5.67 0.88 15.29
N ARG A 81 4.84 1.74 14.70
CA ARG A 81 3.81 2.50 15.41
C ARG A 81 2.44 2.23 14.79
N PRO A 82 1.42 1.88 15.60
CA PRO A 82 0.06 1.77 15.09
C PRO A 82 -0.39 3.08 14.45
N THR A 83 -0.92 3.00 13.23
CA THR A 83 -1.48 4.14 12.50
C THR A 83 -2.77 3.73 11.81
N SER A 84 -3.67 4.69 11.61
CA SER A 84 -4.91 4.48 10.87
C SER A 84 -4.79 5.10 9.48
N MET A 85 -4.74 4.25 8.46
CA MET A 85 -4.79 4.67 7.06
C MET A 85 -6.26 4.81 6.65
N SER A 86 -6.87 5.96 6.98
CA SER A 86 -8.23 6.26 6.54
C SER A 86 -8.26 6.72 5.08
N PHE A 87 -9.36 6.48 4.38
CA PHE A 87 -9.57 6.93 3.01
C PHE A 87 -10.83 7.80 2.92
N SER A 88 -10.71 8.94 2.25
CA SER A 88 -11.82 9.84 1.94
C SER A 88 -11.72 10.33 0.50
N VAL A 89 -12.87 10.45 -0.14
CA VAL A 89 -13.00 11.00 -1.49
C VAL A 89 -13.74 12.31 -1.39
N ARG A 90 -13.23 13.31 -2.12
CA ARG A 90 -13.97 14.48 -2.57
C ARG A 90 -13.77 14.60 -4.07
N CYS A 91 -14.87 14.57 -4.82
CA CYS A 91 -14.84 14.74 -6.26
C CYS A 91 -15.66 15.97 -6.64
N ASP A 92 -14.99 17.07 -6.98
CA ASP A 92 -15.68 18.31 -7.36
C ASP A 92 -16.45 18.16 -8.68
N ARG A 93 -16.06 17.21 -9.55
CA ARG A 93 -16.76 16.92 -10.82
C ARG A 93 -18.12 16.25 -10.63
N SER A 94 -18.20 15.25 -9.75
CA SER A 94 -19.46 14.52 -9.48
C SER A 94 -20.22 15.09 -8.27
N GLY A 95 -19.56 15.94 -7.48
CA GLY A 95 -20.05 16.47 -6.21
C GLY A 95 -20.10 15.46 -5.07
N ILE A 96 -19.57 14.24 -5.27
CA ILE A 96 -19.59 13.17 -4.27
C ILE A 96 -18.48 13.39 -3.24
N GLU A 97 -18.85 13.28 -1.97
CA GLU A 97 -17.93 13.17 -0.85
C GLU A 97 -18.34 12.02 0.06
N TYR A 98 -17.38 11.17 0.43
CA TYR A 98 -17.59 10.12 1.42
C TYR A 98 -16.27 9.67 2.05
N ASN A 99 -16.36 9.02 3.20
CA ASN A 99 -15.24 8.37 3.88
C ASN A 99 -15.67 6.99 4.39
N GLY A 100 -14.79 6.00 4.25
CA GLY A 100 -15.10 4.60 4.52
C GLY A 100 -15.03 4.16 6.00
N THR A 101 -14.74 5.07 6.95
CA THR A 101 -14.43 4.68 8.34
C THR A 101 -15.64 4.52 9.25
N SER A 102 -16.80 5.09 8.90
CA SER A 102 -18.06 4.87 9.63
C SER A 102 -19.27 5.19 8.75
N LEU A 103 -20.47 4.75 9.14
CA LEU A 103 -21.70 5.08 8.40
C LEU A 103 -21.98 6.60 8.40
N ASP A 104 -21.74 7.29 9.51
CA ASP A 104 -21.93 8.74 9.58
C ASP A 104 -21.00 9.49 8.61
N ARG A 105 -19.75 9.01 8.48
CA ARG A 105 -18.75 9.57 7.55
C ARG A 105 -18.96 9.14 6.11
N LEU A 106 -19.52 7.95 5.89
CA LEU A 106 -19.93 7.48 4.57
C LEU A 106 -21.06 8.36 4.03
N PHE A 107 -21.99 8.76 4.90
CA PHE A 107 -23.08 9.69 4.60
C PHE A 107 -22.79 11.11 5.09
N ALA A 108 -21.53 11.55 5.06
CA ALA A 108 -21.15 12.94 5.37
C ALA A 108 -22.01 13.94 4.57
N GLN A 109 -22.34 13.58 3.33
CA GLN A 109 -23.41 14.21 2.56
C GLN A 109 -24.74 13.46 2.76
N ARG A 110 -25.64 13.98 3.61
CA ARG A 110 -26.90 13.31 3.96
C ARG A 110 -27.83 13.04 2.78
N ARG A 111 -27.74 13.83 1.70
CA ARG A 111 -28.46 13.57 0.43
C ARG A 111 -28.13 12.19 -0.18
N ASN A 112 -26.96 11.62 0.14
CA ASN A 112 -26.54 10.33 -0.38
C ASN A 112 -27.32 9.15 0.22
N LEU A 113 -28.05 9.36 1.33
CA LEU A 113 -28.95 8.35 1.92
C LEU A 113 -30.09 7.96 0.97
N VAL A 114 -30.47 8.85 0.05
CA VAL A 114 -31.57 8.64 -0.90
C VAL A 114 -31.11 8.72 -2.35
N ARG A 115 -29.80 8.81 -2.61
CA ARG A 115 -29.23 8.89 -3.96
C ARG A 115 -28.98 7.48 -4.49
N PRO A 116 -29.78 6.98 -5.47
CA PRO A 116 -29.71 5.58 -5.90
C PRO A 116 -28.33 5.18 -6.39
N ASP A 117 -27.66 6.04 -7.17
CA ASP A 117 -26.32 5.75 -7.70
C ASP A 117 -25.27 5.60 -6.60
N PHE A 118 -25.36 6.41 -5.53
CA PHE A 118 -24.43 6.31 -4.41
C PHE A 118 -24.66 5.03 -3.61
N LEU A 119 -25.92 4.70 -3.32
CA LEU A 119 -26.26 3.46 -2.63
C LEU A 119 -25.85 2.23 -3.46
N ARG A 120 -26.00 2.31 -4.78
CA ARG A 120 -25.56 1.27 -5.71
C ARG A 120 -24.04 1.13 -5.71
N MET A 121 -23.29 2.23 -5.74
CA MET A 121 -21.82 2.22 -5.58
C MET A 121 -21.40 1.56 -4.27
N VAL A 122 -22.00 1.93 -3.14
CA VAL A 122 -21.68 1.34 -1.82
C VAL A 122 -21.96 -0.17 -1.80
N ARG A 123 -23.11 -0.59 -2.33
CA ARG A 123 -23.46 -2.02 -2.46
C ARG A 123 -22.44 -2.75 -3.33
N ASP A 124 -22.05 -2.14 -4.44
CA ASP A 124 -21.09 -2.71 -5.38
C ASP A 124 -19.67 -2.79 -4.75
N ILE A 125 -19.24 -1.82 -3.93
CA ILE A 125 -18.00 -1.91 -3.12
C ILE A 125 -18.02 -3.13 -2.18
N LEU A 126 -19.12 -3.33 -1.44
CA LEU A 126 -19.26 -4.47 -0.54
C LEU A 126 -19.30 -5.80 -1.30
N ARG A 127 -19.92 -5.81 -2.49
CA ARG A 127 -19.93 -6.95 -3.41
C ARG A 127 -18.53 -7.27 -3.91
N PHE A 128 -17.77 -6.26 -4.32
CA PHE A 128 -16.40 -6.41 -4.81
C PHE A 128 -15.50 -7.05 -3.75
N HIS A 129 -15.53 -6.57 -2.51
CA HIS A 129 -14.71 -7.17 -1.44
C HIS A 129 -15.00 -8.66 -1.18
N ARG A 130 -16.22 -9.12 -1.47
CA ARG A 130 -16.56 -10.55 -1.37
C ARG A 130 -16.08 -11.32 -2.60
N GLU A 131 -16.50 -10.87 -3.80
CA GLU A 131 -16.23 -11.58 -5.05
C GLU A 131 -14.75 -11.55 -5.44
N ALA A 132 -14.02 -10.47 -5.13
CA ALA A 132 -12.59 -10.38 -5.41
C ALA A 132 -11.78 -11.43 -4.64
N ARG A 133 -12.19 -11.79 -3.41
CA ARG A 133 -11.53 -12.87 -2.65
C ARG A 133 -11.76 -14.24 -3.30
N GLU A 134 -12.96 -14.48 -3.81
CA GLU A 134 -13.27 -15.70 -4.56
C GLU A 134 -12.48 -15.74 -5.89
N ALA A 135 -12.32 -14.59 -6.54
CA ALA A 135 -11.55 -14.45 -7.76
C ALA A 135 -10.04 -14.69 -7.58
N LEU A 136 -9.48 -14.54 -6.37
CA LEU A 136 -8.08 -14.90 -6.11
C LEU A 136 -7.78 -16.39 -6.31
N ALA A 137 -8.82 -17.24 -6.25
CA ALA A 137 -8.70 -18.67 -6.55
C ALA A 137 -8.70 -18.96 -8.07
N TRP A 138 -8.91 -17.94 -8.92
CA TRP A 138 -8.97 -18.14 -10.35
C TRP A 138 -7.56 -18.27 -10.96
N PRO A 139 -7.39 -19.20 -11.92
CA PRO A 139 -6.08 -19.45 -12.53
C PRO A 139 -5.61 -18.33 -13.45
N ASP A 140 -6.54 -17.60 -14.08
CA ASP A 140 -6.22 -16.47 -14.94
C ASP A 140 -6.03 -15.19 -14.12
N ARG A 141 -4.81 -14.65 -14.15
CA ARG A 141 -4.40 -13.44 -13.43
C ARG A 141 -4.26 -12.22 -14.33
N THR A 142 -4.74 -12.30 -15.58
CA THR A 142 -4.59 -11.23 -16.57
C THR A 142 -5.80 -10.30 -16.66
N VAL A 143 -6.92 -10.68 -16.03
CA VAL A 143 -8.15 -9.88 -16.02
C VAL A 143 -7.93 -8.55 -15.28
N THR A 144 -8.25 -7.44 -15.95
CA THR A 144 -8.18 -6.12 -15.30
C THR A 144 -9.35 -5.91 -14.34
N VAL A 145 -9.20 -4.99 -13.38
CA VAL A 145 -10.31 -4.62 -12.47
C VAL A 145 -11.52 -4.10 -13.26
N ALA A 146 -11.28 -3.37 -14.36
CA ALA A 146 -12.33 -2.84 -15.22
C ALA A 146 -13.09 -3.97 -15.94
N ASP A 147 -12.39 -4.94 -16.51
CA ASP A 147 -13.01 -6.09 -17.20
C ASP A 147 -13.78 -6.96 -16.20
N PHE A 148 -13.19 -7.22 -15.03
CA PHE A 148 -13.87 -7.95 -13.94
C PHE A 148 -15.17 -7.26 -13.53
N ALA A 149 -15.14 -5.93 -13.39
CA ALA A 149 -16.30 -5.14 -13.04
C ALA A 149 -17.36 -5.14 -14.16
N ALA A 150 -16.94 -5.05 -15.41
CA ALA A 150 -17.84 -5.09 -16.56
C ALA A 150 -18.52 -6.46 -16.70
N GLU A 151 -17.76 -7.56 -16.63
CA GLU A 151 -18.24 -8.94 -16.75
C GLU A 151 -19.30 -9.26 -15.67
N ARG A 152 -19.10 -8.74 -14.46
CA ARG A 152 -19.99 -8.98 -13.31
C ARG A 152 -21.05 -7.90 -13.11
N GLY A 153 -21.21 -7.00 -14.08
CA GLY A 153 -22.28 -5.99 -14.10
C GLY A 153 -22.22 -5.02 -12.92
N TYR A 154 -21.02 -4.57 -12.54
CA TYR A 154 -20.84 -3.47 -11.59
C TYR A 154 -21.36 -2.17 -12.20
N SER A 155 -21.87 -1.27 -11.36
CA SER A 155 -22.40 0.01 -11.83
C SER A 155 -21.29 0.93 -12.34
N PRO A 156 -21.60 1.86 -13.26
CA PRO A 156 -20.67 2.91 -13.65
C PRO A 156 -20.25 3.82 -12.50
N ALA A 157 -20.98 3.83 -11.38
CA ALA A 157 -20.62 4.61 -10.20
C ALA A 157 -19.54 3.91 -9.34
N PHE A 158 -19.32 2.60 -9.54
CA PHE A 158 -18.27 1.83 -8.87
C PHE A 158 -16.91 1.98 -9.55
N LEU A 159 -16.89 2.17 -10.87
CA LEU A 159 -15.69 2.37 -11.70
C LEU A 159 -15.29 3.85 -11.77
#